data_AF-A0A8H3AS82-F1
#
_entry.id   AF-A0A8H3AS82-F1
#
_cell.length_a   1.000
_cell.length_b   1.000
_cell.length_c   1.000
_cell.angle_alpha   90.00
_cell.angle_beta   90.00
_cell.angle_gamma   90.00
#
_symmetry.space_group_name_H-M   'P 1'
#
loop_
_entity.id
_entity.type
_entity.pdbx_description
1 polymer ?
#
loop_
_entity_poly.entity_id
_entity_poly.type
_entity_poly.pdbx_seq_one_letter_code
_entity_poly.pdbx_strand_id
1 'polypeptide(L)'
;MDFDLGDLANLEESFYKTGHEDGFQHGRIHGLIEGRALGREKGFEMWEELGFYEGFAGVWRRIAAKPGSGIDDRAVHHAEQLLSLISQFPMTNPPVAPQAEPQVDIVRLYAQIRSRYKALCSTLGVRPRLVVAGALPSDPSSSGGHNDDPQADAQSSNMITSTQSLSF
;
A
#
# COMPACT_ATOMS: atom_id res chain seq x y z
N MET A 1 40.26 -47.38 14.19
CA MET A 1 39.48 -46.38 13.46
C MET A 1 38.65 -47.17 12.47
N ASP A 2 37.50 -47.71 12.90
CA ASP A 2 36.58 -48.37 11.99
C ASP A 2 35.85 -47.28 11.22
N PHE A 3 36.18 -47.17 9.94
CA PHE A 3 35.53 -46.26 9.02
C PHE A 3 34.26 -46.95 8.53
N ASP A 4 33.10 -46.49 8.98
CA ASP A 4 31.81 -47.07 8.59
C ASP A 4 31.48 -46.68 7.14
N LEU A 5 31.64 -47.62 6.20
CA LEU A 5 31.27 -47.43 4.80
C LEU A 5 29.76 -47.14 4.63
N GLY A 6 28.93 -47.50 5.60
CA GLY A 6 27.50 -47.18 5.62
C GLY A 6 27.23 -45.68 5.74
N ASP A 7 28.06 -44.95 6.49
CA ASP A 7 27.95 -43.49 6.62
C ASP A 7 28.34 -42.79 5.31
N LEU A 8 29.33 -43.32 4.57
CA LEU A 8 29.73 -42.79 3.27
C LEU A 8 28.65 -43.05 2.20
N ALA A 9 27.97 -44.20 2.26
CA ALA A 9 26.88 -44.54 1.34
C ALA A 9 25.63 -43.67 1.57
N ASN A 10 25.36 -43.28 2.82
CA ASN A 10 24.23 -42.42 3.19
C ASN A 10 24.57 -40.92 3.22
N LEU A 11 25.82 -40.57 2.91
CA LEU A 11 26.34 -39.21 3.05
C LEU A 11 25.55 -38.21 2.20
N GLU A 12 25.31 -38.55 0.93
CA GLU A 12 24.51 -37.72 0.00
C GLU A 12 23.11 -37.46 0.56
N GLU A 13 22.42 -38.50 0.99
CA GLU A 13 21.05 -38.36 1.49
C GLU A 13 20.99 -37.59 2.81
N SER A 14 22.01 -37.73 3.67
CA SER A 14 22.12 -36.94 4.91
C SER A 14 22.32 -35.44 4.63
N PHE A 15 23.18 -35.09 3.67
CA PHE A 15 23.39 -33.70 3.24
C PHE A 15 22.16 -33.14 2.52
N TYR A 16 21.49 -33.94 1.69
CA TYR A 16 20.25 -33.55 1.03
C TYR A 16 19.17 -33.22 2.05
N LYS A 17 18.92 -34.11 3.02
CA LYS A 17 17.93 -33.88 4.09
C LYS A 17 18.27 -32.65 4.91
N THR A 18 19.54 -32.49 5.28
CA THR A 18 20.01 -31.33 6.05
C THR A 18 19.82 -30.03 5.28
N GLY A 19 20.23 -29.98 4.01
CA GLY A 19 20.07 -28.79 3.17
C GLY A 19 18.62 -28.47 2.83
N HIS A 20 17.79 -29.49 2.63
CA HIS A 20 16.34 -29.30 2.43
C HIS A 20 15.68 -28.76 3.69
N GLU A 21 15.96 -29.34 4.87
CA GLU A 21 15.38 -28.86 6.13
C GLU A 21 15.81 -27.42 6.41
N ASP A 22 17.10 -27.11 6.27
CA ASP A 22 17.62 -25.76 6.47
C ASP A 22 16.98 -24.76 5.49
N GLY A 23 16.96 -25.09 4.19
CA GLY A 23 16.33 -24.28 3.16
C GLY A 23 14.83 -24.09 3.38
N PHE A 24 14.13 -25.13 3.85
CA PHE A 24 12.70 -25.06 4.16
C PHE A 24 12.42 -24.17 5.37
N GLN A 25 13.20 -24.33 6.45
CA GLN A 25 13.07 -23.50 7.66
C GLN A 25 13.36 -22.03 7.34
N HIS A 26 14.42 -21.77 6.58
CA HIS A 26 14.78 -20.43 6.12
C HIS A 26 13.70 -19.84 5.22
N GLY A 27 13.26 -20.57 4.19
CA GLY A 27 12.21 -20.15 3.27
C GLY A 27 10.87 -19.88 3.98
N ARG A 28 10.54 -20.66 5.01
CA ARG A 28 9.34 -20.44 5.83
C ARG A 28 9.39 -19.11 6.59
N ILE A 29 10.54 -18.78 7.20
CA ILE A 29 10.71 -17.52 7.93
C ILE A 29 10.67 -16.34 6.96
N HIS A 30 11.45 -16.41 5.87
CA HIS A 30 11.53 -15.33 4.89
C HIS A 30 10.19 -15.10 4.18
N GLY A 31 9.51 -16.17 3.77
CA GLY A 31 8.19 -16.08 3.16
C GLY A 31 7.14 -15.44 4.08
N LEU A 32 7.21 -15.69 5.39
CA LEU A 32 6.32 -15.03 6.37
C LEU A 32 6.62 -13.54 6.49
N ILE A 33 7.89 -13.15 6.54
CA ILE A 33 8.30 -11.74 6.67
C ILE A 33 7.92 -10.98 5.40
N GLU A 34 8.28 -11.51 4.23
CA GLU A 34 7.98 -10.91 2.93
C GLU A 34 6.48 -10.81 2.69
N GLY A 35 5.71 -11.88 2.96
CA GLY A 35 4.26 -11.87 2.82
C GLY A 35 3.59 -10.81 3.71
N ARG A 36 4.08 -10.61 4.94
CA ARG A 36 3.60 -9.52 5.82
C ARG A 36 3.97 -8.14 5.30
N ALA A 37 5.17 -7.97 4.77
CA ALA A 37 5.60 -6.70 4.20
C ALA A 37 4.76 -6.34 2.97
N LEU A 38 4.63 -7.27 2.03
CA LEU A 38 3.83 -7.10 0.81
C LEU A 38 2.35 -6.87 1.13
N GLY A 39 1.79 -7.62 2.08
CA GLY A 39 0.40 -7.43 2.52
C GLY A 39 0.12 -6.04 3.07
N ARG A 40 1.07 -5.44 3.82
CA ARG A 40 0.95 -4.06 4.30
C ARG A 40 1.02 -3.05 3.17
N GLU A 41 1.97 -3.21 2.25
CA GLU A 41 2.12 -2.32 1.09
C GLU A 41 0.86 -2.33 0.21
N LYS A 42 0.40 -3.52 -0.20
CA LYS A 42 -0.81 -3.66 -1.02
C LYS A 42 -2.08 -3.29 -0.28
N GLY A 43 -2.15 -3.56 1.02
CA GLY A 43 -3.23 -3.08 1.87
C GLY A 43 -3.31 -1.56 1.88
N PHE A 44 -2.18 -0.86 1.99
CA PHE A 44 -2.12 0.60 1.98
C PHE A 44 -2.55 1.17 0.62
N GLU A 45 -1.99 0.67 -0.49
CA GLU A 45 -2.37 1.11 -1.85
C GLU A 45 -3.89 1.03 -2.08
N MET A 46 -4.50 -0.05 -1.60
CA MET A 46 -5.94 -0.29 -1.75
C MET A 46 -6.77 0.62 -0.83
N TRP A 47 -6.37 0.77 0.42
CA TRP A 47 -7.07 1.63 1.38
C TRP A 47 -6.97 3.11 1.06
N GLU A 48 -5.87 3.54 0.44
CA GLU A 48 -5.74 4.90 -0.05
C GLU A 48 -6.81 5.21 -1.11
N GLU A 49 -6.96 4.32 -2.10
CA GLU A 49 -7.96 4.47 -3.13
C GLU A 49 -9.39 4.44 -2.55
N LEU A 50 -9.65 3.55 -1.59
CA LEU A 50 -10.93 3.46 -0.87
C LEU A 50 -11.24 4.73 -0.09
N GLY A 51 -10.27 5.27 0.65
CA GLY A 51 -10.43 6.49 1.44
C GLY A 51 -10.75 7.69 0.56
N PHE A 52 -10.14 7.77 -0.63
CA PHE A 52 -10.51 8.79 -1.62
C PHE A 52 -11.97 8.64 -2.09
N TYR A 53 -12.41 7.41 -2.41
CA TYR A 53 -13.80 7.17 -2.82
C TYR A 53 -14.80 7.45 -1.71
N GLU A 54 -14.48 7.08 -0.48
CA GLU A 54 -15.29 7.35 0.71
C GLU A 54 -15.47 8.86 0.92
N GLY A 55 -14.36 9.61 0.89
CA GLY A 55 -14.38 11.07 0.98
C GLY A 55 -15.18 11.72 -0.14
N PHE A 56 -14.97 11.28 -1.39
CA PHE A 56 -15.69 11.77 -2.56
C PHE A 56 -17.21 11.56 -2.41
N ALA A 57 -17.65 10.32 -2.17
CA ALA A 57 -19.06 10.01 -1.98
C ALA A 57 -19.67 10.75 -0.78
N GLY A 58 -18.91 10.85 0.32
CA GLY A 58 -19.33 11.56 1.53
C GLY A 58 -19.58 13.06 1.29
N VAL A 59 -18.71 13.72 0.52
CA VAL A 59 -18.88 15.13 0.14
C VAL A 59 -20.12 15.31 -0.73
N TRP A 60 -20.27 14.52 -1.79
CA TRP A 60 -21.42 14.64 -2.69
C TRP A 60 -22.75 14.35 -1.99
N ARG A 61 -22.80 13.36 -1.09
CA ARG A 61 -23.98 13.08 -0.26
C ARG A 61 -24.35 14.29 0.62
N ARG A 62 -23.37 14.96 1.22
CA ARG A 62 -23.60 16.16 2.04
C ARG A 62 -24.03 17.38 1.21
N ILE A 63 -23.51 17.52 0.00
CA ILE A 63 -23.93 18.58 -0.94
C ILE A 63 -25.37 18.36 -1.38
N ALA A 64 -25.71 17.12 -1.74
CA ALA A 64 -27.06 16.77 -2.18
C ALA A 64 -28.13 17.05 -1.10
N ALA A 65 -27.79 16.85 0.18
CA ALA A 65 -28.66 17.12 1.31
C ALA A 65 -28.99 18.62 1.52
N LYS A 66 -28.28 19.55 0.85
CA LYS A 66 -28.58 20.98 0.95
C LYS A 66 -29.80 21.33 0.07
N PRO A 67 -30.71 22.20 0.56
CA PRO A 67 -31.82 22.68 -0.27
C PRO A 67 -31.32 23.34 -1.55
N GLY A 68 -31.90 22.99 -2.69
CA GLY A 68 -31.53 23.56 -3.99
C GLY A 68 -30.18 23.09 -4.56
N SER A 69 -29.64 21.95 -4.10
CA SER A 69 -28.37 21.41 -4.57
C SER A 69 -28.33 21.07 -6.07
N GLY A 70 -29.50 20.80 -6.68
CA GLY A 70 -29.61 20.42 -8.08
C GLY A 70 -28.96 19.07 -8.41
N ILE A 71 -28.56 18.30 -7.40
CA ILE A 71 -27.98 16.96 -7.57
C ILE A 71 -29.10 15.95 -7.77
N ASP A 72 -28.95 15.10 -8.78
CA ASP A 72 -29.89 14.02 -9.07
C ASP A 72 -29.94 12.98 -7.95
N ASP A 73 -31.13 12.52 -7.58
CA ASP A 73 -31.37 11.47 -6.59
C ASP A 73 -30.62 10.17 -6.96
N ARG A 74 -30.43 9.92 -8.26
CA ARG A 74 -29.62 8.80 -8.75
C ARG A 74 -28.17 8.86 -8.28
N ALA A 75 -27.58 10.06 -8.27
CA ALA A 75 -26.21 10.25 -7.81
C ALA A 75 -26.12 10.01 -6.30
N VAL A 76 -27.13 10.44 -5.53
CA VAL A 76 -27.22 10.16 -4.09
C VAL A 76 -27.28 8.66 -3.83
N HIS A 77 -28.13 7.95 -4.55
CA HIS A 77 -28.25 6.49 -4.43
C HIS A 77 -26.93 5.77 -4.74
N HIS A 78 -26.22 6.17 -5.79
CA HIS A 78 -24.92 5.59 -6.10
C HIS A 78 -23.85 5.91 -5.04
N ALA A 79 -23.88 7.11 -4.44
CA ALA A 79 -22.99 7.47 -3.35
C ALA A 79 -23.25 6.61 -2.10
N GLU A 80 -24.51 6.38 -1.74
CA GLU A 80 -24.88 5.51 -0.61
C GLU A 80 -24.46 4.06 -0.82
N GLN A 81 -24.69 3.52 -2.02
CA GLN A 81 -24.24 2.18 -2.38
C GLN A 81 -22.73 2.04 -2.31
N LEU A 82 -21.99 3.05 -2.79
CA LEU A 82 -20.53 3.05 -2.73
C LEU A 82 -20.03 3.03 -1.29
N LEU A 83 -20.58 3.89 -0.42
CA LEU A 83 -20.24 3.91 1.01
C LEU A 83 -20.57 2.59 1.71
N SER A 84 -21.69 1.96 1.37
CA SER A 84 -22.09 0.64 1.89
C SER A 84 -21.13 -0.48 1.46
N LEU A 85 -20.58 -0.43 0.25
CA LEU A 85 -19.55 -1.39 -0.18
C LEU A 85 -18.22 -1.15 0.53
N ILE A 86 -17.82 0.11 0.71
CA ILE A 86 -16.59 0.47 1.41
C ILE A 86 -16.64 0.04 2.88
N SER A 87 -17.79 0.17 3.55
CA SER A 87 -17.92 -0.27 4.96
C SER A 87 -17.83 -1.78 5.17
N GLN A 88 -17.99 -2.57 4.12
CA GLN A 88 -17.79 -4.04 4.16
C GLN A 88 -16.31 -4.42 4.05
N PHE A 89 -15.42 -3.48 3.76
CA PHE A 89 -14.01 -3.77 3.59
C PHE A 89 -13.34 -4.04 4.94
N PRO A 90 -12.56 -5.14 5.08
CA PRO A 90 -11.99 -5.52 6.37
C PRO A 90 -10.95 -4.50 6.86
N MET A 91 -11.16 -3.98 8.08
CA MET A 91 -10.21 -3.09 8.77
C MET A 91 -9.21 -3.83 9.66
N THR A 92 -9.43 -5.13 9.87
CA THR A 92 -8.54 -5.97 10.68
C THR A 92 -8.11 -7.18 9.86
N ASN A 93 -6.88 -7.63 10.11
CA ASN A 93 -6.36 -8.88 9.56
C ASN A 93 -6.46 -9.95 10.65
N PRO A 94 -7.62 -10.65 10.79
CA PRO A 94 -7.77 -11.66 11.82
C PRO A 94 -6.78 -12.79 11.56
N PRO A 95 -6.20 -13.38 12.63
CA PRO A 95 -5.29 -14.52 12.47
C PRO A 95 -6.04 -15.68 11.81
N VAL A 96 -5.34 -16.44 10.96
CA VAL A 96 -5.88 -17.64 10.32
C VAL A 96 -6.15 -18.69 11.41
N ALA A 97 -7.39 -18.71 11.90
CA ALA A 97 -7.86 -19.75 12.81
C ALA A 97 -8.50 -20.90 11.98
N PRO A 98 -8.43 -22.16 12.45
CA PRO A 98 -9.00 -23.32 11.75
C PRO A 98 -10.53 -23.24 11.51
N GLN A 99 -11.21 -22.27 12.12
CA GLN A 99 -12.66 -22.04 12.05
C GLN A 99 -12.97 -20.61 11.59
N ALA A 100 -12.12 -20.02 10.74
CA ALA A 100 -12.32 -18.67 10.24
C ALA A 100 -13.64 -18.56 9.46
N GLU A 101 -14.39 -17.51 9.76
CA GLU A 101 -15.54 -16.99 8.99
C GLU A 101 -15.26 -17.02 7.47
N PRO A 102 -16.30 -17.11 6.62
CA PRO A 102 -16.12 -17.06 5.16
C PRO A 102 -15.25 -15.88 4.78
N GLN A 103 -14.08 -16.18 4.18
CA GLN A 103 -13.12 -15.16 3.79
C GLN A 103 -13.79 -14.21 2.80
N VAL A 104 -13.83 -12.93 3.15
CA VAL A 104 -14.32 -11.89 2.24
C VAL A 104 -13.47 -11.92 0.98
N ASP A 105 -14.10 -12.04 -0.18
CA ASP A 105 -13.42 -11.93 -1.47
C ASP A 105 -13.05 -10.45 -1.71
N ILE A 106 -11.90 -10.06 -1.17
CA ILE A 106 -11.34 -8.72 -1.21
C ILE A 106 -11.22 -8.24 -2.67
N VAL A 107 -10.77 -9.11 -3.58
CA VAL A 107 -10.53 -8.76 -4.99
C VAL A 107 -11.85 -8.42 -5.69
N ARG A 108 -12.87 -9.25 -5.50
CA ARG A 108 -14.20 -9.01 -6.06
C ARG A 108 -14.86 -7.77 -5.45
N LEU A 109 -14.76 -7.59 -4.13
CA LEU A 109 -15.31 -6.42 -3.45
C LEU A 109 -14.64 -5.13 -3.96
N TYR A 110 -13.32 -5.13 -4.08
CA TYR A 110 -12.56 -4.00 -4.59
C TYR A 110 -12.94 -3.62 -6.02
N ALA A 111 -13.12 -4.61 -6.91
CA ALA A 111 -13.59 -4.38 -8.27
C ALA A 111 -15.01 -3.79 -8.30
N GLN A 112 -15.90 -4.23 -7.40
CA GLN A 112 -17.25 -3.67 -7.28
C GLN A 112 -17.22 -2.20 -6.83
N ILE A 113 -16.39 -1.86 -5.84
CA ILE A 113 -16.21 -0.48 -5.36
C ILE A 113 -15.78 0.43 -6.51
N ARG A 114 -14.74 0.04 -7.28
CA ARG A 114 -14.28 0.80 -8.45
C ARG A 114 -15.37 1.01 -9.51
N SER A 115 -16.19 -0.02 -9.76
CA SER A 115 -17.31 0.06 -10.70
C SER A 115 -18.37 1.05 -10.21
N ARG A 116 -18.73 1.01 -8.92
CA ARG A 116 -19.70 1.94 -8.32
C ARG A 116 -19.19 3.38 -8.29
N TYR A 117 -17.91 3.59 -8.01
CA TYR A 117 -17.29 4.90 -8.13
C TYR A 117 -17.43 5.49 -9.54
N LYS A 118 -17.12 4.70 -10.58
CA LYS A 118 -17.30 5.13 -11.98
C LYS A 118 -18.76 5.46 -12.29
N ALA A 119 -19.71 4.67 -11.80
CA ALA A 119 -21.14 4.95 -11.98
C ALA A 119 -21.54 6.30 -11.33
N LEU A 120 -21.08 6.56 -10.11
CA LEU A 120 -21.29 7.83 -9.42
C LEU A 120 -20.70 9.02 -10.20
N CYS A 121 -19.46 8.89 -10.68
CA CYS A 121 -18.83 9.91 -11.52
C CYS A 121 -19.64 10.22 -12.77
N SER A 122 -20.15 9.18 -13.46
CA SER A 122 -20.98 9.35 -14.65
C SER A 122 -22.27 10.11 -14.35
N THR A 123 -22.93 9.84 -13.22
CA THR A 123 -24.15 10.57 -12.82
C THR A 123 -23.90 12.00 -12.39
N LEU A 124 -22.71 12.29 -11.87
CA LEU A 124 -22.30 13.63 -11.47
C LEU A 124 -21.71 14.44 -12.64
N GLY A 125 -21.50 13.82 -13.80
CA GLY A 125 -20.82 14.45 -14.93
C GLY A 125 -19.35 14.77 -14.68
N VAL A 126 -18.71 14.08 -13.72
CA VAL A 126 -17.31 14.31 -13.33
C VAL A 126 -16.43 13.21 -13.92
N ARG A 127 -15.24 13.56 -14.43
CA ARG A 127 -14.27 12.58 -14.90
C ARG A 127 -13.70 11.80 -13.70
N PRO A 128 -13.72 10.44 -13.71
CA PRO A 128 -13.08 9.65 -12.67
C PRO A 128 -11.58 9.96 -12.58
N ARG A 129 -11.07 10.23 -11.37
CA ARG A 129 -9.64 10.39 -11.09
C ARG A 129 -9.22 9.28 -10.14
N LEU A 130 -8.25 8.48 -10.56
CA LEU A 130 -7.57 7.52 -9.70
C LEU A 130 -6.40 8.25 -9.03
N VAL A 131 -6.43 8.34 -7.71
CA VAL A 131 -5.29 8.84 -6.92
C VAL A 131 -4.59 7.63 -6.33
N VAL A 132 -3.29 7.53 -6.62
CA VAL A 132 -2.35 6.63 -5.95
C VAL A 132 -1.28 7.54 -5.37
N ALA A 133 -0.85 7.33 -4.12
CA ALA A 133 0.03 8.23 -3.36
C ALA A 133 1.35 8.47 -4.08
N GLY A 134 1.80 7.49 -4.87
CA GLY A 134 3.02 7.58 -5.69
C GLY A 134 2.87 8.33 -7.02
N ALA A 135 1.67 8.77 -7.39
CA ALA A 135 1.35 9.36 -8.69
C ALA A 135 1.07 10.88 -8.64
N LEU A 136 1.49 11.58 -7.58
CA LEU A 136 1.51 13.04 -7.61
C LEU A 136 2.68 13.50 -8.50
N PRO A 137 2.43 14.14 -9.65
CA PRO A 137 3.46 14.95 -10.26
C PRO A 137 3.76 16.10 -9.30
N SER A 138 4.98 16.13 -8.78
CA SER A 138 5.52 17.33 -8.17
C SER A 138 5.58 18.41 -9.24
N ASP A 139 4.56 19.28 -9.29
CA ASP A 139 4.53 20.45 -10.17
C ASP A 139 5.75 21.35 -9.84
N PRO A 140 6.72 21.54 -10.75
CA PRO A 140 7.86 22.41 -10.51
C PRO A 140 7.56 23.90 -10.79
N SER A 141 6.28 24.30 -10.85
CA SER A 141 5.86 25.59 -11.43
C SER A 141 5.32 26.62 -10.41
N SER A 142 5.53 26.45 -9.11
CA SER A 142 5.15 27.45 -8.09
C SER A 142 6.33 28.14 -7.38
N SER A 143 7.54 28.10 -7.94
CA SER A 143 8.66 28.92 -7.47
C SER A 143 8.87 30.15 -8.37
N GLY A 144 8.34 31.29 -7.95
CA GLY A 144 8.69 32.61 -8.49
C GLY A 144 7.83 33.69 -7.84
N GLY A 145 8.36 34.70 -7.18
CA GLY A 145 9.70 34.98 -6.71
C GLY A 145 9.55 36.06 -5.63
N HIS A 146 10.25 35.90 -4.51
CA HIS A 146 10.41 36.97 -3.54
C HIS A 146 11.90 37.27 -3.48
N ASN A 147 12.26 38.40 -4.08
CA ASN A 147 13.60 38.95 -3.99
C ASN A 147 13.74 39.58 -2.61
N ASP A 148 14.56 38.98 -1.76
CA ASP A 148 15.18 39.68 -0.64
C ASP A 148 16.68 39.42 -0.71
N ASP A 149 17.39 40.44 -1.19
CA ASP A 149 18.82 40.64 -0.93
C ASP A 149 19.03 40.67 0.60
N PRO A 150 20.14 40.09 1.08
CA PRO A 150 21.13 41.00 1.64
C PRO A 150 22.57 40.61 1.31
N GLN A 151 23.26 41.62 0.78
CA GLN A 151 24.59 42.10 1.19
C GLN A 151 25.60 41.05 1.71
N ALA A 152 26.65 40.93 0.90
CA ALA A 152 28.02 40.50 1.19
C ALA A 152 28.46 40.50 2.67
N ASP A 153 29.13 39.41 3.07
CA ASP A 153 30.49 39.51 3.58
C ASP A 153 31.28 38.23 3.29
N ALA A 154 32.37 38.41 2.56
CA ALA A 154 33.39 37.42 2.31
C ALA A 154 34.36 37.43 3.48
N GLN A 155 34.65 36.26 4.06
CA GLN A 155 35.97 36.01 4.64
C GLN A 155 36.30 34.51 4.67
N SER A 156 37.46 34.23 4.08
CA SER A 156 38.11 32.95 3.86
C SER A 156 38.42 32.17 5.15
N SER A 157 38.45 30.83 5.07
CA SER A 157 39.68 30.05 5.27
C SER A 157 39.46 28.52 5.30
N ASN A 158 40.17 27.86 4.39
CA ASN A 158 40.87 26.57 4.47
C ASN A 158 40.13 25.23 4.59
N MET A 159 40.31 24.47 3.50
CA MET A 159 40.52 23.01 3.44
C MET A 159 41.38 22.48 4.59
N ILE A 160 41.01 21.35 5.20
CA ILE A 160 41.92 20.22 5.50
C ILE A 160 41.15 18.89 5.45
N THR A 161 41.65 18.00 4.60
CA THR A 161 41.43 16.55 4.48
C THR A 161 41.64 15.77 5.78
N SER A 162 40.78 14.79 6.10
CA SER A 162 41.26 13.48 6.61
C SER A 162 40.19 12.39 6.69
N THR A 163 40.48 11.36 5.92
CA THR A 163 40.08 9.96 6.03
C THR A 163 40.44 9.34 7.39
N GLN A 164 39.54 8.54 7.97
CA GLN A 164 39.79 7.25 8.66
C GLN A 164 38.42 6.69 9.09
N SER A 165 37.96 5.56 8.54
CA SER A 165 38.25 4.18 8.94
C SER A 165 38.00 3.93 10.42
N LEU A 166 36.94 3.17 10.74
CA LEU A 166 36.86 2.34 11.94
C LEU A 166 35.88 1.18 11.67
N SER A 167 36.47 0.04 11.39
CA SER A 167 35.90 -1.30 11.51
C SER A 167 35.99 -1.76 12.96
N PHE A 168 34.88 -2.32 13.47
CA PHE A 168 34.86 -3.50 14.32
C PHE A 168 33.59 -4.29 14.00
#